data_AF-A0A1Z8UDU8-F1
#
_entry.id   AF-A0A1Z8UDU8-F1
#
_cell.length_a   1.000
_cell.length_b   1.000
_cell.length_c   1.000
_cell.angle_alpha   90.00
_cell.angle_beta   90.00
_cell.angle_gamma   90.00
#
_symmetry.space_group_name_H-M   'P 1'
#
loop_
_entity.id
_entity.type
_entity.pdbx_description
1 polymer ?
#
loop_
_entity_poly.entity_id
_entity_poly.type
_entity_poly.pdbx_seq_one_letter_code
_entity_poly.pdbx_strand_id
1 'polypeptide(L)'
;MKNNIVQITVFTFLLVFSSCNSSHWKSDDMKRAISITSFQNPNTACEVLRVDDSYPVEGKTQEGSSLHGYEVISNAVVLNSASRKELSSIIEDHDTYFRHSVDIDCAFRPGVAFRFSDQQNQVDLLVCFSCNELRYYLNGKVVGQSYFKSQVLRSLVQGLFPEDEKIQKL
;
A
#
# COMPACT_ATOMS: atom_id res chain seq x y z
N MET A 1 -8.84 -72.21 9.29
CA MET A 1 -9.07 -71.32 8.13
C MET A 1 -8.78 -69.90 8.55
N LYS A 2 -7.76 -69.27 7.95
CA LYS A 2 -7.37 -67.87 8.16
C LYS A 2 -8.26 -66.99 7.28
N ASN A 3 -9.07 -66.13 7.87
CA ASN A 3 -9.72 -65.05 7.13
C ASN A 3 -8.96 -63.75 7.42
N ASN A 4 -8.26 -63.26 6.40
CA ASN A 4 -7.57 -61.98 6.40
C ASN A 4 -8.62 -60.88 6.21
N ILE A 5 -8.83 -60.05 7.23
CA ILE A 5 -9.55 -58.78 7.08
C ILE A 5 -8.50 -57.73 6.73
N VAL A 6 -8.46 -57.35 5.45
CA VAL A 6 -7.64 -56.23 4.97
C VAL A 6 -8.36 -54.95 5.38
N GLN A 7 -7.81 -54.26 6.36
CA GLN A 7 -8.29 -52.96 6.83
C GLN A 7 -7.80 -51.90 5.84
N ILE A 8 -8.69 -51.45 4.94
CA ILE A 8 -8.40 -50.36 3.99
C ILE A 8 -8.51 -49.05 4.77
N THR A 9 -7.37 -48.53 5.22
CA THR A 9 -7.28 -47.18 5.80
C THR A 9 -7.30 -46.16 4.65
N VAL A 10 -8.46 -45.55 4.40
CA VAL A 10 -8.58 -44.44 3.46
C VAL A 10 -7.95 -43.21 4.10
N PHE A 11 -6.73 -42.87 3.69
CA PHE A 11 -6.10 -41.59 4.00
C PHE A 11 -6.77 -40.50 3.15
N THR A 12 -7.70 -39.76 3.74
CA THR A 12 -8.26 -38.55 3.13
C THR A 12 -7.18 -37.48 3.15
N PHE A 13 -6.42 -37.37 2.06
CA PHE A 13 -5.50 -36.26 1.82
C PHE A 13 -6.33 -34.99 1.63
N LEU A 14 -6.48 -34.19 2.70
CA LEU A 14 -6.97 -32.82 2.62
C LEU A 14 -5.93 -32.01 1.83
N LEU A 15 -6.12 -31.94 0.51
CA LEU A 15 -5.45 -30.98 -0.35
C LEU A 15 -5.93 -29.59 0.08
N VAL A 16 -5.20 -29.00 1.03
CA VAL A 16 -5.28 -27.57 1.31
C VAL A 16 -4.75 -26.90 0.05
N PHE A 17 -5.66 -26.51 -0.85
CA PHE A 17 -5.35 -25.54 -1.89
C PHE A 17 -5.02 -24.24 -1.17
N SER A 18 -3.77 -24.11 -0.74
CA SER A 18 -3.17 -22.81 -0.48
C SER A 18 -3.27 -22.10 -1.82
N SER A 19 -4.26 -21.22 -1.95
CA SER A 19 -4.35 -20.30 -3.07
C SER A 19 -3.10 -19.46 -3.00
N CYS A 20 -2.04 -19.91 -3.67
CA CYS A 20 -0.87 -19.11 -3.94
C CYS A 20 -1.32 -18.01 -4.88
N ASN A 21 -1.89 -16.93 -4.33
CA ASN A 21 -1.92 -15.64 -5.01
C ASN A 21 -0.46 -15.24 -5.17
N SER A 22 0.15 -15.61 -6.30
CA SER A 22 1.46 -15.12 -6.69
C SER A 22 1.36 -13.59 -6.77
N SER A 23 2.03 -12.89 -5.86
CA SER A 23 2.04 -11.43 -5.89
C SER A 23 2.58 -10.97 -7.25
N HIS A 24 1.94 -9.96 -7.85
CA HIS A 24 2.42 -9.33 -9.09
C HIS A 24 3.87 -8.81 -8.96
N TRP A 25 4.31 -8.56 -7.73
CA TRP A 25 5.61 -8.04 -7.36
C TRP A 25 6.70 -9.12 -7.37
N LYS A 26 7.73 -8.92 -8.20
CA LYS A 26 8.82 -9.90 -8.38
C LYS A 26 10.05 -9.64 -7.50
N SER A 27 10.32 -8.40 -7.10
CA SER A 27 11.49 -8.06 -6.29
C SER A 27 11.30 -8.42 -4.81
N ASP A 28 12.35 -8.92 -4.17
CA ASP A 28 12.30 -9.30 -2.75
C ASP A 28 12.07 -8.09 -1.84
N ASP A 29 12.63 -6.94 -2.21
CA ASP A 29 12.36 -5.67 -1.52
C ASP A 29 10.88 -5.27 -1.58
N MET A 30 10.22 -5.50 -2.73
CA MET A 30 8.80 -5.22 -2.85
C MET A 30 7.94 -6.24 -2.09
N LYS A 31 8.31 -7.53 -2.09
CA LYS A 31 7.65 -8.53 -1.23
C LYS A 31 7.75 -8.14 0.24
N ARG A 32 8.91 -7.62 0.66
CA ARG A 32 9.12 -7.10 2.02
C ARG A 32 8.24 -5.88 2.30
N ALA A 33 8.15 -4.94 1.37
CA ALA A 33 7.26 -3.79 1.50
C ALA A 33 5.79 -4.22 1.68
N ILE A 34 5.31 -5.18 0.86
CA ILE A 34 3.94 -5.71 0.97
C ILE A 34 3.70 -6.43 2.32
N SER A 35 4.66 -7.20 2.82
CA SER A 35 4.54 -7.87 4.13
C SER A 35 4.41 -6.87 5.29
N ILE A 36 5.05 -5.69 5.18
CA ILE A 36 4.93 -4.63 6.18
C ILE A 36 3.57 -3.93 6.04
N THR A 37 3.14 -3.62 4.81
CA THR A 37 1.88 -2.90 4.56
C THR A 37 0.63 -3.74 4.83
N SER A 38 0.76 -5.08 4.91
CA SER A 38 -0.32 -6.00 5.27
C SER A 38 -0.61 -6.07 6.77
N PHE A 39 0.18 -5.38 7.60
CA PHE A 39 0.06 -5.39 9.06
C PHE A 39 0.12 -6.80 9.70
N GLN A 40 0.83 -7.74 9.08
CA GLN A 40 1.09 -9.06 9.67
C GLN A 40 1.78 -8.95 11.04
N ASN A 41 2.64 -7.93 11.22
CA ASN A 41 3.10 -7.52 12.53
C ASN A 41 2.10 -6.52 13.15
N PRO A 42 1.42 -6.88 14.26
CA PRO A 42 0.43 -6.00 14.89
C PRO A 42 1.04 -4.70 15.41
N ASN A 43 2.34 -4.70 15.74
CA ASN A 43 3.07 -3.55 16.25
C ASN A 43 3.51 -2.57 15.16
N THR A 44 3.28 -2.87 13.88
CA THR A 44 3.54 -1.93 12.80
C THR A 44 2.66 -0.70 12.97
N ALA A 45 3.28 0.45 13.22
CA ALA A 45 2.59 1.73 13.23
C ALA A 45 2.32 2.18 11.79
N CYS A 46 1.22 2.90 11.59
CA CYS A 46 0.94 3.55 10.32
C CYS A 46 0.38 4.94 10.55
N GLU A 47 0.98 5.92 9.88
CA GLU A 47 0.51 7.29 9.81
C GLU A 47 0.28 7.67 8.35
N VAL A 48 -0.61 8.63 8.14
CA VAL A 48 -0.84 9.24 6.83
C VAL A 48 -0.48 10.72 6.88
N LEU A 49 0.20 11.19 5.84
CA LEU A 49 0.70 12.54 5.69
C LEU A 49 0.09 13.14 4.42
N ARG A 50 -0.35 14.40 4.49
CA ARG A 50 -0.62 15.20 3.30
C ARG A 50 0.72 15.74 2.77
N VAL A 51 1.00 15.49 1.50
CA VAL A 51 2.21 15.98 0.82
C VAL A 51 1.82 16.90 -0.33
N ASP A 52 2.60 17.96 -0.58
CA ASP A 52 2.28 18.91 -1.63
C ASP A 52 2.28 18.25 -3.02
N ASP A 53 1.12 18.27 -3.67
CA ASP A 53 0.89 17.76 -5.02
C ASP A 53 0.84 18.88 -6.07
N SER A 54 1.30 20.07 -5.72
CA SER A 54 1.49 21.20 -6.63
C SER A 54 2.66 20.96 -7.59
N TYR A 55 2.68 21.71 -8.70
CA TYR A 55 3.86 21.74 -9.55
C TYR A 55 5.03 22.37 -8.79
N PRO A 56 6.27 21.83 -8.93
CA PRO A 56 7.44 22.49 -8.38
C PRO A 56 7.55 23.87 -9.00
N VAL A 57 7.48 24.90 -8.17
CA VAL A 57 7.72 26.29 -8.59
C VAL A 57 9.20 26.55 -8.41
N GLU A 58 9.89 26.91 -9.50
CA GLU A 58 11.30 27.29 -9.44
C GLU A 58 11.53 28.38 -8.37
N GLY A 59 12.51 28.18 -7.50
CA GLY A 59 12.88 29.16 -6.47
C GLY A 59 12.09 29.10 -5.16
N LYS A 60 11.13 28.17 -5.00
CA LYS A 60 10.58 27.88 -3.66
C LYS A 60 11.58 27.06 -2.84
N THR A 61 12.13 27.65 -1.79
CA THR A 61 12.74 26.90 -0.69
C THR A 61 11.66 26.11 0.03
N GLN A 62 11.86 24.80 0.21
CA GLN A 62 11.00 23.98 1.05
C GLN A 62 11.22 24.40 2.51
N GLU A 63 10.40 25.32 3.01
CA GLU A 63 10.39 25.72 4.41
C GLU A 63 9.57 24.70 5.23
N GLY A 64 10.09 23.48 5.36
CA GLY A 64 9.35 22.41 6.05
C GLY A 64 10.05 21.06 6.04
N SER A 65 9.42 20.07 6.68
CA SER A 65 9.86 18.69 6.57
C SER A 65 9.49 18.13 5.19
N SER A 66 10.42 17.42 4.56
CA SER A 66 10.20 16.77 3.27
C SER A 66 10.17 15.26 3.40
N LEU A 67 9.32 14.59 2.63
CA LEU A 67 9.33 13.15 2.45
C LEU A 67 9.67 12.80 1.00
N HIS A 68 10.84 12.16 0.78
CA HIS A 68 11.32 11.78 -0.55
C HIS A 68 11.36 12.94 -1.57
N GLY A 69 11.62 14.16 -1.08
CA GLY A 69 11.65 15.38 -1.90
C GLY A 69 10.31 16.11 -2.04
N TYR A 70 9.22 15.58 -1.45
CA TYR A 70 7.91 16.23 -1.42
C TYR A 70 7.69 16.94 -0.08
N GLU A 71 7.22 18.18 -0.11
CA GLU A 71 6.92 18.94 1.10
C GLU A 71 5.74 18.31 1.85
N VAL A 72 5.87 18.14 3.17
CA VAL A 72 4.77 17.69 4.02
C VAL A 72 3.99 18.91 4.48
N ILE A 73 2.69 18.97 4.16
CA ILE A 73 1.85 20.16 4.37
C ILE A 73 0.78 19.99 5.45
N SER A 74 0.73 18.83 6.11
CA SER A 74 -0.12 18.60 7.29
C SER A 74 0.61 17.85 8.39
N ASN A 75 0.05 17.92 9.60
CA ASN A 75 0.41 16.97 10.65
C ASN A 75 0.04 15.54 10.22
N ALA A 76 0.80 14.57 10.72
CA ALA A 76 0.53 13.16 10.49
C ALA A 76 -0.74 12.72 11.24
N VAL A 77 -1.57 11.92 10.58
CA VAL A 77 -2.75 11.28 11.18
C VAL A 77 -2.44 9.81 11.41
N VAL A 78 -2.46 9.36 12.67
CA VAL A 78 -2.23 7.95 13.01
C VAL A 78 -3.45 7.12 12.63
N LEU A 79 -3.26 6.04 11.89
CA LEU A 79 -4.35 5.15 11.48
C LEU A 79 -4.80 4.28 12.66
N ASN A 80 -6.10 4.27 12.92
CA ASN A 80 -6.71 3.33 13.85
C ASN A 80 -6.79 1.91 13.23
N SER A 81 -7.17 0.92 14.05
CA SER A 81 -7.23 -0.48 13.59
C SER A 81 -8.19 -0.72 12.42
N ALA A 82 -9.29 0.04 12.32
CA ALA A 82 -10.25 -0.11 11.24
C ALA A 82 -9.66 0.41 9.92
N SER A 83 -9.10 1.61 9.92
CA SER A 83 -8.44 2.20 8.75
C SER A 83 -7.22 1.39 8.30
N ARG A 84 -6.44 0.81 9.23
CA ARG A 84 -5.35 -0.12 8.91
C ARG A 84 -5.84 -1.35 8.15
N LYS A 85 -6.92 -1.97 8.65
CA LYS A 85 -7.52 -3.15 8.01
C LYS A 85 -8.06 -2.81 6.62
N GLU A 86 -8.73 -1.67 6.48
CA GLU A 86 -9.25 -1.19 5.20
C GLU A 86 -8.11 -0.93 4.21
N LEU A 87 -7.08 -0.18 4.61
CA LEU A 87 -5.90 0.09 3.78
C LEU A 87 -5.21 -1.20 3.32
N SER A 88 -4.99 -2.14 4.24
CA SER A 88 -4.41 -3.46 3.92
C SER A 88 -5.23 -4.18 2.87
N SER A 89 -6.55 -4.24 3.06
CA SER A 89 -7.45 -4.93 2.13
C SER A 89 -7.42 -4.30 0.74
N ILE A 90 -7.31 -2.97 0.65
CA ILE A 90 -7.19 -2.25 -0.62
C ILE A 90 -5.84 -2.59 -1.29
N ILE A 91 -4.74 -2.56 -0.54
CA ILE A 91 -3.39 -2.79 -1.09
C ILE A 91 -3.23 -4.24 -1.61
N GLU A 92 -3.84 -5.21 -0.93
CA GLU A 92 -3.76 -6.63 -1.27
C GLU A 92 -4.74 -7.06 -2.37
N ASP A 93 -5.79 -6.27 -2.62
CA ASP A 93 -6.75 -6.55 -3.67
C ASP A 93 -6.13 -6.34 -5.07
N HIS A 94 -6.12 -7.40 -5.88
CA HIS A 94 -5.64 -7.32 -7.26
C HIS A 94 -6.48 -6.38 -8.13
N ASP A 95 -7.77 -6.19 -7.82
CA ASP A 95 -8.66 -5.30 -8.57
C ASP A 95 -8.45 -3.82 -8.20
N THR A 96 -7.64 -3.52 -7.17
CA THR A 96 -7.15 -2.16 -6.92
C THR A 96 -6.29 -1.64 -8.06
N TYR A 97 -5.56 -2.52 -8.75
CA TYR A 97 -4.53 -2.14 -9.72
C TYR A 97 -4.99 -2.33 -11.18
N PHE A 98 -4.38 -1.57 -12.08
CA PHE A 98 -4.46 -1.87 -13.51
C PHE A 98 -3.56 -3.07 -13.83
N ARG A 99 -4.12 -4.11 -14.48
CA ARG A 99 -3.34 -5.29 -14.88
C ARG A 99 -2.33 -4.97 -15.99
N HIS A 100 -2.66 -3.99 -16.84
CA HIS A 100 -1.82 -3.48 -17.92
C HIS A 100 -1.87 -1.95 -17.84
N SER A 101 -0.77 -1.32 -17.45
CA SER A 101 -0.70 0.14 -17.39
C SER A 101 -0.39 0.70 -18.77
N VAL A 102 -1.12 1.74 -19.15
CA VAL A 102 -0.72 2.65 -20.22
C VAL A 102 0.21 3.66 -19.58
N ASP A 103 1.35 3.95 -20.21
CA ASP A 103 2.21 5.05 -19.77
C ASP A 103 1.42 6.35 -19.86
N ILE A 104 1.00 6.87 -18.70
CA ILE A 104 0.36 8.18 -18.62
C ILE A 104 1.50 9.18 -18.57
N ASP A 105 1.56 10.10 -19.52
CA ASP A 105 2.46 11.25 -19.47
C ASP A 105 2.00 12.22 -18.37
N CYS A 106 2.30 11.84 -17.12
CA CYS A 106 1.88 12.53 -15.92
C CYS A 106 3.06 12.56 -14.93
N ALA A 107 3.49 13.76 -14.55
CA ALA A 107 4.51 13.91 -13.52
C ALA A 107 3.97 13.37 -12.19
N PHE A 108 4.70 12.45 -11.55
CA PHE A 108 4.30 11.89 -10.26
C PHE A 108 4.29 12.96 -9.17
N ARG A 109 3.08 13.42 -8.83
CA ARG A 109 2.77 14.42 -7.80
C ARG A 109 1.89 13.79 -6.73
N PRO A 110 2.49 13.11 -5.74
CA PRO A 110 1.74 12.47 -4.68
C PRO A 110 1.01 13.53 -3.86
N GLY A 111 -0.24 13.25 -3.52
CA GLY A 111 -1.01 14.07 -2.58
C GLY A 111 -1.00 13.51 -1.17
N VAL A 112 -0.75 12.20 -1.04
CA VAL A 112 -0.77 11.50 0.24
C VAL A 112 0.39 10.54 0.33
N ALA A 113 0.95 10.39 1.52
CA ALA A 113 1.91 9.36 1.86
C ALA A 113 1.45 8.58 3.09
N PHE A 114 1.38 7.26 2.99
CA PHE A 114 1.23 6.37 4.14
C PHE A 114 2.62 5.90 4.58
N ARG A 115 2.99 6.18 5.82
CA ARG A 115 4.23 5.70 6.42
C ARG A 115 3.94 4.56 7.38
N PHE A 116 4.51 3.40 7.06
CA PHE A 116 4.49 2.22 7.90
C PHE A 116 5.85 2.09 8.56
N SER A 117 5.87 1.83 9.87
CA SER A 117 7.11 1.63 10.60
C SER A 117 6.97 0.44 11.55
N ASP A 118 7.95 -0.46 11.47
CA ASP A 118 8.22 -1.45 12.51
C ASP A 118 9.60 -1.18 13.11
N GLN A 119 10.09 -2.07 13.99
CA GLN A 119 11.37 -1.88 14.67
C GLN A 119 12.59 -1.89 13.74
N GLN A 120 12.44 -2.35 12.49
CA GLN A 120 13.53 -2.60 11.56
C GLN A 120 13.39 -1.87 10.23
N ASN A 121 12.17 -1.54 9.82
CA ASN A 121 11.86 -1.09 8.47
C ASN A 121 10.89 0.09 8.50
N GLN A 122 11.09 0.98 7.54
CA GLN A 122 10.13 2.00 7.15
C GLN A 122 9.70 1.76 5.71
N VAL A 123 8.39 1.71 5.50
CA VAL A 123 7.80 1.72 4.16
C VAL A 123 7.00 3.00 4.00
N ASP A 124 7.28 3.77 2.95
CA ASP A 124 6.43 4.90 2.57
C ASP A 124 5.72 4.55 1.26
N LEU A 125 4.39 4.55 1.28
CA LEU A 125 3.54 4.42 0.10
C LEU A 125 3.03 5.80 -0.29
N LEU A 126 3.59 6.37 -1.35
CA LEU A 126 3.16 7.65 -1.91
C LEU A 126 2.07 7.41 -2.96
N VAL A 127 0.99 8.18 -2.90
CA VAL A 127 -0.19 8.05 -3.76
C VAL A 127 -0.45 9.35 -4.52
N CYS A 128 -0.36 9.27 -5.84
CA CYS A 128 -0.72 10.33 -6.77
C CYS A 128 -2.12 10.07 -7.33
N PHE A 129 -3.13 10.72 -6.76
CA PHE A 129 -4.52 10.56 -7.21
C PHE A 129 -4.81 11.20 -8.57
N SER A 130 -4.00 12.17 -9.01
CA SER A 130 -4.16 12.80 -10.33
C SER A 130 -3.66 11.91 -11.46
N CYS A 131 -2.58 11.15 -11.24
CA CYS A 131 -2.03 10.20 -12.20
C CYS A 131 -2.51 8.76 -11.97
N ASN A 132 -3.27 8.51 -10.90
CA ASN A 132 -3.60 7.16 -10.45
C ASN A 132 -2.36 6.27 -10.25
N GLU A 133 -1.25 6.86 -9.82
CA GLU A 133 0.04 6.16 -9.62
C GLU A 133 0.33 6.04 -8.13
N LEU A 134 1.01 4.96 -7.77
CA LEU A 134 1.54 4.75 -6.43
C LEU A 134 3.01 4.30 -6.49
N ARG A 135 3.77 4.69 -5.48
CA ARG A 135 5.20 4.38 -5.38
C ARG A 135 5.55 3.95 -3.99
N TYR A 136 6.18 2.78 -3.88
CA TYR A 136 6.66 2.20 -2.64
C TYR A 136 8.12 2.55 -2.44
N TYR A 137 8.41 3.09 -1.27
CA TYR A 137 9.76 3.29 -0.77
C TYR A 137 9.99 2.35 0.40
N LEU A 138 11.09 1.59 0.38
CA LEU A 138 11.57 0.82 1.52
C LEU A 138 12.88 1.44 1.99
N ASN A 139 12.92 1.92 3.23
CA ASN A 139 14.08 2.55 3.84
C ASN A 139 14.70 3.65 2.95
N GLY A 140 13.84 4.48 2.34
CA GLY A 140 14.25 5.61 1.49
C GLY A 140 14.50 5.28 0.02
N LYS A 141 14.42 4.00 -0.40
CA LYS A 141 14.65 3.59 -1.80
C LYS A 141 13.36 3.19 -2.48
N VAL A 142 13.16 3.60 -3.73
CA VAL A 142 12.04 3.13 -4.55
C VAL A 142 12.21 1.63 -4.82
N VAL A 143 11.20 0.84 -4.45
CA VAL A 143 11.23 -0.63 -4.61
C VAL A 143 10.08 -1.16 -5.46
N GLY A 144 9.07 -0.32 -5.72
CA GLY A 144 7.96 -0.67 -6.58
C GLY A 144 7.13 0.56 -6.98
N GLN A 145 6.49 0.44 -8.13
CA GLN A 145 5.53 1.41 -8.65
C GLN A 145 4.40 0.66 -9.34
N SER A 146 3.18 1.21 -9.28
CA SER A 146 2.03 0.68 -10.01
C SER A 146 1.00 1.79 -10.22
N TYR A 147 -0.05 1.46 -10.97
CA TYR A 147 -1.19 2.31 -11.20
C TYR A 147 -2.45 1.67 -10.62
N PHE A 148 -3.33 2.48 -10.04
CA PHE A 148 -4.54 2.03 -9.34
C PHE A 148 -5.81 2.61 -9.94
N LYS A 149 -6.92 1.90 -9.78
CA LYS A 149 -8.28 2.35 -10.16
C LYS A 149 -9.26 2.35 -8.99
N SER A 150 -8.78 2.01 -7.79
CA SER A 150 -9.62 1.86 -6.59
C SER A 150 -10.27 3.18 -6.17
N GLN A 151 -11.61 3.20 -6.22
CA GLN A 151 -12.42 4.26 -5.63
C GLN A 151 -12.42 4.17 -4.10
N VAL A 152 -12.28 2.96 -3.55
CA VAL A 152 -12.24 2.74 -2.11
C VAL A 152 -11.02 3.40 -1.48
N LEU A 153 -9.87 3.42 -2.17
CA LEU A 153 -8.69 4.16 -1.70
C LEU A 153 -8.96 5.66 -1.58
N ARG A 154 -9.71 6.24 -2.53
CA ARG A 154 -10.11 7.65 -2.49
C ARG A 154 -11.02 7.91 -1.29
N SER A 155 -12.04 7.07 -1.10
CA SER A 155 -12.97 7.19 0.03
C SER A 155 -12.28 7.04 1.40
N LEU A 156 -11.33 6.11 1.53
CA LEU A 156 -10.53 5.97 2.75
C LEU A 156 -9.75 7.26 3.03
N VAL A 157 -9.06 7.81 2.02
CA VAL A 157 -8.27 9.04 2.19
C VAL A 157 -9.15 10.26 2.48
N GLN A 158 -10.33 10.37 1.86
CA GLN A 158 -11.33 11.39 2.20
C GLN A 158 -11.76 11.29 3.66
N GLY A 159 -11.98 10.08 4.19
CA GLY A 159 -12.30 9.87 5.60
C GLY A 159 -11.15 10.22 6.56
N LEU A 160 -9.90 10.09 6.12
CA LEU A 160 -8.70 10.41 6.91
C LEU A 160 -8.39 11.92 6.93
N PHE A 161 -8.84 12.68 5.93
CA PHE A 161 -8.65 14.14 5.83
C PHE A 161 -9.98 14.88 5.57
N PRO A 162 -10.93 14.85 6.52
CA PRO A 162 -12.27 15.43 6.32
C PRO A 162 -12.25 16.94 5.99
N GLU A 163 -11.27 17.66 6.52
CA GLU A 163 -11.14 19.12 6.38
C GLU A 163 -10.26 19.56 5.19
N ASP A 164 -9.61 18.63 4.48
CA ASP A 164 -8.79 18.97 3.32
C ASP A 164 -9.65 19.06 2.06
N GLU A 165 -9.98 20.28 1.64
CA GLU A 165 -10.84 20.53 0.48
C GLU A 165 -10.34 19.87 -0.82
N LYS A 166 -9.03 19.75 -1.00
CA LYS A 166 -8.47 19.17 -2.22
C LYS A 166 -8.62 17.65 -2.20
N ILE A 167 -8.45 17.03 -1.04
CA ILE A 167 -8.72 15.61 -0.82
C ILE A 167 -10.22 15.30 -0.96
N GLN A 168 -11.10 16.15 -0.43
CA GLN A 168 -12.55 15.97 -0.58
C GLN A 168 -13.04 16.06 -2.04
N LYS A 169 -12.24 16.62 -2.95
CA LYS A 169 -12.54 16.75 -4.39
C LYS A 169 -11.92 15.66 -5.28
N LEU A 170 -11.23 14.67 -4.67
CA LEU A 170 -10.66 13.51 -5.38
C LEU A 170 -11.71 12.64 -6.07
#